data_AF-A0A1M7KDR3-F1
#
_entry.id   AF-A0A1M7KDR3-F1
#
_cell.length_a   1.000
_cell.length_b   1.000
_cell.length_c   1.000
_cell.angle_alpha   90.00
_cell.angle_beta   90.00
_cell.angle_gamma   90.00
#
_symmetry.space_group_name_H-M   'P 1'
#
loop_
_entity.id
_entity.type
_entity.pdbx_description
1 polymer ?
#
loop_
_entity_poly.entity_id
_entity_poly.type
_entity_poly.pdbx_seq_one_letter_code
_entity_poly.pdbx_strand_id
1 'polypeptide(L)'
;MDRAVFLDLTEKIIKSRGFGRSTTYANLLRFLVRCSLDEDAPKETIIAAEVFGKPDFDPSESTLVRVYVYKLREKLRKYYATEGSEDPYRLRIPKGSYGIVFEKTKQSNGLLRLLQRKSLRIGLAAVIGGCFLLLVWFQIERGSDRSLRESVWSDLFTNGFPTAVFLGDLFIYVEDDSVNSMSRTIRDPAINSRADFEAFRMQDLRQGVTTGVLSYGLLIRGSLQWIKDLTRMFDAAGHFFSIRTISRFNPKELQDQNFVVVGMIKTLGLFKDYFTYSHFAYDEAGEALVLRKGEETKRQVFSPMGDPDGYHTDYGFMAKFPGPNQNTVYLFCGLWDTGATQSLKNFTDASLRQSIEAEIAEQLGEVPPYFEVLFEVSGIDRTELSTKLIHVFPLEEPATFWVDPGGDIQNR
;
A
#
# COMPACT_ATOMS: atom_id res chain seq x y z
N MET A 1 2.20 46.51 -47.81
CA MET A 1 2.95 45.46 -47.07
C MET A 1 3.12 44.19 -47.91
N ASP A 2 2.21 43.86 -48.82
CA ASP A 2 2.23 42.57 -49.56
C ASP A 2 3.32 42.44 -50.64
N ARG A 3 3.80 43.55 -51.24
CA ARG A 3 4.81 43.51 -52.33
C ARG A 3 6.12 42.83 -51.92
N ALA A 4 6.63 43.12 -50.72
CA ALA A 4 7.87 42.54 -50.22
C ALA A 4 7.74 41.03 -49.95
N VAL A 5 6.58 40.59 -49.44
CA VAL A 5 6.28 39.18 -49.16
C VAL A 5 6.27 38.36 -50.44
N PHE A 6 5.69 38.89 -51.52
CA PHE A 6 5.63 38.19 -52.81
C PHE A 6 7.00 38.12 -53.51
N LEU A 7 7.84 39.15 -53.37
CA LEU A 7 9.21 39.12 -53.90
C LEU A 7 10.07 38.11 -53.14
N ASP A 8 9.98 38.06 -51.82
CA ASP A 8 10.73 37.09 -51.00
C ASP A 8 10.28 35.65 -51.28
N LEU A 9 8.96 35.42 -51.39
CA LEU A 9 8.41 34.12 -51.80
C LEU A 9 8.91 33.71 -53.20
N THR A 10 9.04 34.66 -54.12
CA THR A 10 9.56 34.39 -55.46
C THR A 10 11.01 33.94 -55.42
N GLU A 11 11.86 34.61 -54.63
CA GLU A 11 13.25 34.19 -54.46
C GLU A 11 13.37 32.84 -53.74
N LYS A 12 12.50 32.56 -52.77
CA LYS A 12 12.40 31.25 -52.11
C LYS A 12 12.09 30.15 -53.14
N ILE A 13 11.10 30.36 -54.01
CA ILE A 13 10.72 29.41 -55.06
C ILE A 13 11.86 29.19 -56.05
N ILE A 14 12.56 30.25 -56.47
CA ILE A 14 13.68 30.16 -57.41
C ILE A 14 14.84 29.35 -56.82
N LYS A 15 15.09 29.48 -55.51
CA LYS A 15 16.13 28.73 -54.78
C LYS A 15 15.74 27.28 -54.49
N SER A 16 14.50 26.87 -54.73
CA SER A 16 14.03 25.49 -54.50
C SER A 16 14.70 24.47 -55.43
N ARG A 17 14.74 23.20 -54.99
CA ARG A 17 15.36 22.13 -55.78
C ARG A 17 14.63 21.90 -57.11
N GLY A 18 13.32 22.16 -57.16
CA GLY A 18 12.47 22.00 -58.35
C GLY A 18 12.71 23.03 -59.45
N PHE A 19 13.22 24.22 -59.13
CA PHE A 19 13.53 25.25 -60.13
C PHE A 19 14.92 25.06 -60.75
N GLY A 20 15.90 24.57 -59.98
CA GLY A 20 17.25 24.25 -60.45
C GLY A 20 18.08 25.47 -60.87
N ARG A 21 19.26 25.26 -61.47
CA ARG A 21 20.19 26.35 -61.92
C ARG A 21 19.74 27.11 -63.18
N SER A 22 18.49 26.96 -63.63
CA SER A 22 18.03 27.57 -64.89
C SER A 22 17.70 29.06 -64.70
N THR A 23 18.59 29.92 -65.17
CA THR A 23 18.44 31.38 -65.15
C THR A 23 17.20 31.83 -65.93
N THR A 24 16.83 31.14 -67.00
CA THR A 24 15.68 31.49 -67.84
C THR A 24 14.34 31.39 -67.10
N TYR A 25 14.07 30.31 -66.36
CA TYR A 25 12.82 30.19 -65.60
C TYR A 25 12.77 31.10 -64.38
N ALA A 26 13.93 31.36 -63.76
CA ALA A 26 14.04 32.35 -62.69
C ALA A 26 13.71 33.75 -63.19
N ASN A 27 14.29 34.16 -64.32
CA ASN A 27 14.03 35.46 -64.93
C ASN A 27 12.58 35.59 -65.40
N LEU A 28 12.02 34.53 -65.98
CA LEU A 28 10.60 34.50 -66.37
C LEU A 28 9.68 34.67 -65.15
N LEU A 29 9.91 33.93 -64.06
CA LEU A 29 9.08 34.05 -62.86
C LEU A 29 9.20 35.45 -62.23
N ARG A 30 10.42 36.00 -62.10
CA ARG A 30 10.64 37.37 -61.61
C ARG A 30 9.90 38.40 -62.46
N PHE A 31 9.99 38.28 -63.78
CA PHE A 31 9.33 39.17 -64.71
C PHE A 31 7.81 39.13 -64.54
N LEU A 32 7.22 37.92 -64.54
CA LEU A 32 5.76 37.77 -64.38
C LEU A 32 5.27 38.25 -63.01
N VAL A 33 6.03 38.00 -61.93
CA VAL A 33 5.68 38.51 -60.59
C VAL A 33 5.75 40.03 -60.57
N ARG A 34 6.80 40.63 -61.14
CA ARG A 34 6.94 42.09 -61.21
C ARG A 34 5.76 42.73 -61.95
N CYS A 35 5.43 42.24 -63.15
CA CYS A 35 4.28 42.76 -63.92
C CYS A 35 2.96 42.57 -63.16
N SER A 36 2.76 41.43 -62.52
CA SER A 36 1.51 41.16 -61.78
C SER A 36 1.37 41.99 -60.50
N LEU A 37 2.47 42.47 -59.92
CA LEU A 37 2.45 43.42 -58.79
C LEU A 37 2.06 44.84 -59.21
N ASP A 38 2.27 45.19 -60.49
CA ASP A 38 1.89 46.48 -61.06
C ASP A 38 0.52 46.38 -61.81
N GLU A 39 -0.25 45.31 -61.53
CA GLU A 39 -1.60 44.99 -62.07
C GLU A 39 -1.73 44.85 -63.60
N ASP A 40 -0.61 44.65 -64.33
CA ASP A 40 -0.61 44.46 -65.78
C ASP A 40 -0.20 43.03 -66.16
N ALA A 41 -1.07 42.33 -66.90
CA ALA A 41 -0.76 41.00 -67.40
C ALA A 41 0.04 41.13 -68.71
N PRO A 42 1.32 40.70 -68.76
CA PRO A 42 2.17 41.00 -69.90
C PRO A 42 1.73 40.24 -71.15
N LYS A 43 1.76 40.92 -72.31
CA LYS A 43 1.54 40.30 -73.63
C LYS A 43 2.71 39.41 -74.01
N GLU A 44 2.48 38.40 -74.86
CA GLU A 44 3.53 37.45 -75.31
C GLU A 44 4.74 38.17 -75.95
N THR A 45 4.50 39.22 -76.74
CA THR A 45 5.54 40.03 -77.38
C THR A 45 6.47 40.71 -76.37
N ILE A 46 5.92 41.21 -75.27
CA ILE A 46 6.68 41.86 -74.19
C ILE A 46 7.53 40.81 -73.45
N ILE A 47 6.95 39.64 -73.16
CA ILE A 47 7.69 38.55 -72.51
C ILE A 47 8.86 38.08 -73.40
N ALA A 48 8.63 37.96 -74.71
CA ALA A 48 9.66 37.58 -75.67
C ALA A 48 10.81 38.60 -75.75
N ALA A 49 10.51 39.89 -75.77
CA ALA A 49 11.50 40.96 -75.76
C ALA A 49 12.31 40.98 -74.44
N GLU A 50 11.63 41.06 -73.30
CA GLU A 50 12.24 41.32 -71.99
C GLU A 50 12.94 40.10 -71.39
N VAL A 51 12.40 38.89 -71.59
CA VAL A 51 12.93 37.66 -70.96
C VAL A 51 13.82 36.86 -71.92
N PHE A 52 13.49 36.88 -73.21
CA PHE A 52 14.17 36.06 -74.23
C PHE A 52 15.01 36.86 -75.22
N GLY A 53 15.01 38.20 -75.14
CA GLY A 53 15.82 39.07 -76.02
C GLY A 53 15.36 39.06 -77.48
N LYS A 54 14.08 38.79 -77.74
CA LYS A 54 13.49 38.69 -79.09
C LYS A 54 12.43 39.78 -79.31
N PRO A 55 12.82 41.00 -79.73
CA PRO A 55 11.88 42.09 -79.96
C PRO A 55 10.98 41.87 -81.19
N ASP A 56 11.48 41.21 -82.23
CA ASP A 56 10.73 40.89 -83.46
C ASP A 56 9.89 39.60 -83.34
N PHE A 57 9.38 39.30 -82.14
CA PHE A 57 8.63 38.07 -81.88
C PHE A 57 7.18 38.16 -82.38
N ASP A 58 6.79 37.25 -83.27
CA ASP A 58 5.39 37.05 -83.67
C ASP A 58 4.73 35.87 -82.90
N PRO A 59 3.71 36.13 -82.07
CA PRO A 59 2.93 35.10 -81.38
C PRO A 59 2.20 34.10 -82.29
N SER A 60 1.99 34.43 -83.56
CA SER A 60 1.34 33.55 -84.55
C SER A 60 2.32 32.52 -85.13
N GLU A 61 3.61 32.88 -85.23
CA GLU A 61 4.64 32.02 -85.82
C GLU A 61 5.46 31.25 -84.77
N SER A 62 5.46 31.67 -83.50
CA SER A 62 6.30 31.07 -82.46
C SER A 62 5.54 30.68 -81.19
N THR A 63 5.80 29.45 -80.71
CA THR A 63 5.22 28.92 -79.46
C THR A 63 6.13 29.06 -78.24
N LEU A 64 7.27 29.75 -78.39
CA LEU A 64 8.34 29.84 -77.37
C LEU A 64 7.80 30.23 -75.98
N VAL A 65 7.11 31.37 -75.89
CA VAL A 65 6.57 31.90 -74.63
C VAL A 65 5.57 30.92 -74.01
N ARG A 66 4.67 30.36 -74.83
CA ARG A 66 3.65 29.39 -74.39
C ARG A 66 4.28 28.14 -73.77
N VAL A 67 5.32 27.59 -74.40
CA VAL A 67 6.04 26.40 -73.91
C VAL A 67 6.75 26.68 -72.58
N TYR A 68 7.41 27.82 -72.45
CA TYR A 68 8.12 28.16 -71.21
C TYR A 68 7.16 28.44 -70.05
N VAL A 69 6.05 29.12 -70.31
CA VAL A 69 5.02 29.38 -69.27
C VAL A 69 4.32 28.08 -68.87
N TYR A 70 4.08 27.16 -69.81
CA TYR A 70 3.56 25.83 -69.49
C TYR A 70 4.50 25.08 -68.52
N LYS A 71 5.80 25.01 -68.84
CA LYS A 71 6.80 24.37 -67.95
C LYS A 71 6.94 25.09 -66.61
N LEU A 72 6.79 26.42 -66.58
CA LEU A 72 6.80 27.20 -65.34
C LEU A 72 5.61 26.81 -64.44
N ARG A 73 4.40 26.64 -65.00
CA ARG A 73 3.24 26.14 -64.25
C ARG A 73 3.51 24.77 -63.64
N GLU A 74 4.15 23.85 -64.36
CA GLU A 74 4.51 22.54 -63.84
C GLU A 74 5.52 22.62 -62.69
N LYS A 75 6.53 23.49 -62.82
CA LYS A 75 7.52 23.73 -61.76
C LYS A 75 6.88 24.29 -60.49
N LEU A 76 6.00 25.28 -60.61
CA LEU A 76 5.23 25.81 -59.48
C LEU A 76 4.36 24.73 -58.84
N ARG A 77 3.69 23.89 -59.64
CA ARG A 77 2.89 22.79 -59.12
C ARG A 77 3.73 21.80 -58.31
N LYS A 78 4.93 21.44 -58.79
CA LYS A 78 5.87 20.54 -58.09
C LYS A 78 6.39 21.16 -56.80
N TYR A 79 6.75 22.45 -56.83
CA TYR A 79 7.19 23.18 -55.64
C TYR A 79 6.13 23.15 -54.53
N TYR A 80 4.89 23.53 -54.85
CA TYR A 80 3.79 23.54 -53.86
C TYR A 80 3.30 22.15 -53.45
N ALA A 81 3.64 21.10 -54.19
CA ALA A 81 3.40 19.73 -53.76
C ALA A 81 4.48 19.20 -52.80
N THR A 82 5.60 19.91 -52.66
CA THR A 82 6.77 19.48 -51.89
C THR A 82 7.22 20.59 -50.93
N GLU A 83 8.25 21.35 -51.30
CA GLU A 83 8.93 22.34 -50.46
C GLU A 83 8.03 23.49 -49.99
N GLY A 84 6.99 23.84 -50.77
CA GLY A 84 6.09 24.96 -50.49
C GLY A 84 4.72 24.57 -49.92
N SER A 85 4.54 23.33 -49.42
CA SER A 85 3.23 22.84 -48.95
C SER A 85 2.64 23.67 -47.79
N GLU A 86 3.50 24.26 -46.97
CA GLU A 86 3.12 25.10 -45.82
C GLU A 86 3.28 26.62 -46.08
N ASP A 87 3.57 27.02 -47.31
CA ASP A 87 3.74 28.44 -47.63
C ASP A 87 2.41 29.21 -47.43
N PRO A 88 2.45 30.38 -46.78
CA PRO A 88 1.25 31.16 -46.47
C PRO A 88 0.52 31.68 -47.73
N TYR A 89 1.24 31.76 -48.87
CA TYR A 89 0.71 32.18 -50.15
C TYR A 89 1.12 31.22 -51.27
N ARG A 90 0.22 31.04 -52.24
CA ARG A 90 0.43 30.23 -53.43
C ARG A 90 0.41 31.10 -54.70
N LEU A 91 1.50 31.06 -55.47
CA LEU A 91 1.59 31.66 -56.80
C LEU A 91 0.96 30.72 -57.83
N ARG A 92 -0.02 31.23 -58.58
CA ARG A 92 -0.68 30.48 -59.65
C ARG A 92 -0.74 31.31 -60.93
N ILE A 93 -0.37 30.70 -62.06
CA ILE A 93 -0.56 31.28 -63.39
C ILE A 93 -1.80 30.62 -64.02
N PRO A 94 -2.94 31.31 -64.15
CA PRO A 94 -4.16 30.75 -64.75
C PRO A 94 -3.93 30.28 -66.19
N LYS A 95 -4.74 29.33 -66.66
CA LYS A 95 -4.71 28.91 -68.07
C LYS A 95 -5.16 30.08 -68.95
N GLY A 96 -4.48 30.30 -70.07
CA GLY A 96 -4.79 31.40 -70.99
C GLY A 96 -4.33 32.80 -70.56
N SER A 97 -3.70 32.92 -69.38
CA SER A 97 -3.14 34.18 -68.88
C SER A 97 -1.64 34.06 -68.61
N TYR A 98 -0.96 35.20 -68.66
CA TYR A 98 0.45 35.37 -68.27
C TYR A 98 0.59 36.07 -66.91
N GLY A 99 -0.51 36.53 -66.30
CA GLY A 99 -0.51 37.09 -64.96
C GLY A 99 -0.42 36.02 -63.85
N ILE A 100 0.15 36.40 -62.71
CA ILE A 100 0.23 35.60 -61.50
C ILE A 100 -0.85 36.04 -60.52
N VAL A 101 -1.60 35.08 -60.00
CA VAL A 101 -2.57 35.25 -58.93
C VAL A 101 -1.96 34.76 -57.62
N PHE A 102 -2.08 35.57 -56.57
CA PHE A 102 -1.61 35.28 -55.23
C PHE A 102 -2.79 34.77 -54.37
N GLU A 103 -2.82 33.47 -54.07
CA GLU A 103 -3.87 32.85 -53.24
C GLU A 103 -3.36 32.66 -51.81
N LYS A 104 -4.10 33.14 -50.79
CA LYS A 104 -3.76 32.90 -49.37
C LYS A 104 -4.16 31.48 -48.96
N THR A 105 -3.21 30.68 -48.50
CA THR A 105 -3.47 29.30 -48.06
C THR A 105 -4.11 29.33 -46.67
N LYS A 106 -5.28 28.70 -46.51
CA LYS A 106 -5.83 28.44 -45.17
C LYS A 106 -4.98 27.36 -44.50
N GLN A 107 -4.11 27.74 -43.57
CA GLN A 107 -3.37 26.79 -42.73
C GLN A 107 -4.37 25.85 -42.06
N SER A 108 -4.33 24.57 -42.44
CA SER A 108 -5.11 23.53 -41.76
C SER A 108 -4.26 23.04 -40.59
N ASN A 109 -4.48 23.61 -39.40
CA ASN A 109 -3.86 23.13 -38.16
C ASN A 109 -4.43 21.74 -37.83
N GLY A 110 -3.80 20.68 -38.36
CA GLY A 110 -4.23 19.28 -38.22
C GLY A 110 -4.34 18.81 -36.76
N LEU A 111 -3.58 19.43 -35.86
CA LEU A 111 -3.61 19.16 -34.42
C LEU A 111 -4.98 19.45 -33.78
N LEU A 112 -5.66 20.52 -34.20
CA LEU A 112 -6.97 20.90 -33.63
C LEU A 112 -8.11 19.98 -34.12
N ARG A 113 -7.93 19.31 -35.27
CA ARG A 113 -8.91 18.36 -35.83
C ARG A 113 -8.82 16.97 -35.19
N LEU A 114 -7.63 16.57 -34.72
CA LEU A 114 -7.43 15.33 -33.96
C LEU A 114 -8.13 15.40 -32.59
N LEU A 115 -8.06 16.55 -31.91
CA LEU A 115 -8.72 16.81 -30.61
C LEU A 115 -10.27 16.90 -30.69
N GLN A 116 -10.85 17.00 -31.89
CA GLN A 116 -12.30 17.08 -32.09
C GLN A 116 -12.99 15.75 -32.41
N ARG A 117 -12.26 14.63 -32.53
CA ARG A 117 -12.89 13.31 -32.75
C ARG A 117 -13.58 12.82 -31.47
N LYS A 118 -14.90 12.57 -31.54
CA LYS A 118 -15.70 12.02 -30.42
C LYS A 118 -15.06 10.77 -29.79
N SER A 119 -14.43 9.91 -30.59
CA SER A 119 -13.73 8.71 -30.11
C SER A 119 -12.52 9.03 -29.21
N LEU A 120 -11.80 10.11 -29.47
CA LEU A 120 -10.66 10.53 -28.64
C LEU A 120 -11.12 11.08 -27.29
N ARG A 121 -12.25 11.80 -27.25
CA ARG A 121 -12.85 12.31 -26.01
C ARG A 121 -13.38 11.19 -25.12
N ILE A 122 -14.01 10.17 -25.71
CA ILE A 122 -14.48 8.98 -24.99
C ILE A 122 -13.28 8.20 -24.43
N GLY A 123 -12.22 8.01 -25.23
CA GLY A 123 -10.99 7.36 -24.77
C GLY A 123 -10.33 8.10 -23.61
N LEU A 124 -10.21 9.43 -23.70
CA LEU A 124 -9.62 10.24 -22.63
C LEU A 124 -10.48 10.22 -21.35
N ALA A 125 -11.81 10.30 -21.48
CA ALA A 125 -12.72 10.18 -20.34
C ALA A 125 -12.64 8.80 -19.67
N ALA A 126 -12.48 7.72 -20.45
CA ALA A 126 -12.29 6.37 -19.92
C ALA A 126 -10.94 6.23 -19.18
N VAL A 127 -9.87 6.82 -19.71
CA VAL A 127 -8.56 6.82 -19.02
C VAL A 127 -8.61 7.61 -17.73
N ILE A 128 -9.22 8.81 -17.74
CA ILE A 128 -9.39 9.62 -16.53
C ILE A 128 -10.26 8.87 -15.51
N GLY A 129 -11.36 8.25 -15.95
CA GLY A 129 -12.20 7.42 -15.09
C GLY A 129 -11.45 6.22 -14.51
N GLY A 130 -10.62 5.55 -15.31
CA GLY A 130 -9.75 4.46 -14.85
C GLY A 130 -8.70 4.93 -13.85
N CYS A 131 -8.03 6.05 -14.11
CA CYS A 131 -7.08 6.65 -13.17
C CYS A 131 -7.76 7.11 -11.87
N PHE A 132 -8.98 7.63 -11.95
CA PHE A 132 -9.77 8.01 -10.78
C PHE A 132 -10.17 6.79 -9.96
N LEU A 133 -10.62 5.71 -10.61
CA LEU A 133 -10.92 4.43 -9.95
C LEU A 133 -9.66 3.83 -9.30
N LEU A 134 -8.50 3.89 -9.97
CA LEU A 134 -7.23 3.47 -9.39
C LEU A 134 -6.81 4.32 -8.19
N LEU A 135 -7.00 5.65 -8.26
CA LEU A 135 -6.73 6.54 -7.13
C LEU A 135 -7.67 6.27 -5.95
N VAL A 136 -8.97 6.05 -6.21
CA VAL A 136 -9.95 5.68 -5.19
C VAL A 136 -9.58 4.33 -4.57
N TRP A 137 -9.22 3.34 -5.38
CA TRP A 137 -8.76 2.03 -4.91
C TRP A 137 -7.52 2.16 -4.01
N PHE A 138 -6.53 2.95 -4.44
CA PHE A 138 -5.30 3.20 -3.67
C PHE A 138 -5.54 3.99 -2.37
N GLN A 139 -6.53 4.89 -2.34
CA GLN A 139 -6.93 5.62 -1.13
C GLN A 139 -7.67 4.72 -0.14
N ILE A 140 -8.54 3.82 -0.61
CA ILE A 140 -9.26 2.85 0.23
C ILE A 140 -8.27 1.89 0.91
N GLU A 141 -7.25 1.42 0.17
CA GLU A 141 -6.23 0.51 0.68
C GLU A 141 -5.30 1.18 1.71
N ARG A 142 -4.99 2.49 1.55
CA ARG A 142 -4.23 3.26 2.55
C ARG A 142 -5.05 3.65 3.79
N GLY A 143 -6.38 3.67 3.70
CA GLY A 143 -7.27 4.06 4.80
C GLY A 143 -7.22 3.09 5.98
N SER A 144 -7.05 1.78 5.73
CA SER A 144 -6.92 0.76 6.79
C SER A 144 -5.61 0.89 7.57
N ASP A 145 -4.55 1.33 6.89
CA ASP A 145 -3.17 1.43 7.38
C ASP A 145 -3.02 2.52 8.48
N ARG A 146 -3.75 3.64 8.31
CA ARG A 146 -3.67 4.79 9.22
C ARG A 146 -4.34 4.54 10.57
N SER A 147 -5.45 3.79 10.61
CA SER A 147 -6.16 3.49 11.85
C SER A 147 -5.33 2.69 12.85
N LEU A 148 -4.49 1.76 12.37
CA LEU A 148 -3.64 0.95 13.24
C LEU A 148 -2.49 1.77 13.85
N ARG A 149 -1.89 2.66 13.07
CA ARG A 149 -0.79 3.54 13.51
C ARG A 149 -1.22 4.59 14.53
N GLU A 150 -2.52 4.86 14.63
CA GLU A 150 -3.12 5.80 15.59
C GLU A 150 -3.83 5.06 16.75
N SER A 151 -3.68 3.73 16.86
CA SER A 151 -4.32 2.88 17.87
C SER A 151 -3.39 2.45 19.01
N VAL A 152 -3.88 1.60 19.93
CA VAL A 152 -3.06 0.98 20.99
C VAL A 152 -1.84 0.21 20.50
N TRP A 153 -1.78 -0.14 19.21
CA TRP A 153 -0.68 -0.87 18.56
C TRP A 153 0.44 0.03 18.02
N SER A 154 0.26 1.35 18.07
CA SER A 154 1.14 2.34 17.43
C SER A 154 2.63 2.21 17.78
N ASP A 155 2.96 1.83 19.01
CA ASP A 155 4.31 1.65 19.51
C ASP A 155 5.05 0.48 18.85
N LEU A 156 4.36 -0.59 18.45
CA LEU A 156 4.96 -1.69 17.69
C LEU A 156 5.55 -1.25 16.35
N PHE A 157 5.05 -0.14 15.80
CA PHE A 157 5.45 0.39 14.50
C PHE A 157 6.39 1.61 14.60
N THR A 158 6.51 2.22 15.79
CA THR A 158 7.20 3.50 15.97
C THR A 158 8.48 3.40 16.81
N ASN A 159 8.59 2.40 17.70
CA ASN A 159 9.76 2.26 18.57
C ASN A 159 10.99 1.61 17.90
N GLY A 160 10.86 1.12 16.66
CA GLY A 160 11.97 0.59 15.85
C GLY A 160 12.42 -0.83 16.20
N PHE A 161 11.81 -1.49 17.18
CA PHE A 161 12.10 -2.88 17.52
C PHE A 161 11.34 -3.86 16.60
N PRO A 162 11.95 -5.01 16.22
CA PRO A 162 11.21 -6.06 15.52
C PRO A 162 10.12 -6.64 16.43
N THR A 163 9.09 -7.28 15.87
CA THR A 163 8.00 -7.89 16.65
C THR A 163 8.08 -9.42 16.60
N ALA A 164 7.99 -10.06 17.77
CA ALA A 164 7.82 -11.50 17.89
C ALA A 164 6.46 -11.83 18.53
N VAL A 165 5.72 -12.71 17.86
CA VAL A 165 4.47 -13.28 18.37
C VAL A 165 4.78 -14.62 19.01
N PHE A 166 4.45 -14.76 20.30
CA PHE A 166 4.59 -15.99 21.06
C PHE A 166 3.23 -16.61 21.33
N LEU A 167 3.08 -17.88 20.92
CA LEU A 167 1.87 -18.66 21.15
C LEU A 167 2.09 -19.55 22.37
N GLY A 168 1.19 -19.46 23.34
CA GLY A 168 1.17 -20.37 24.48
C GLY A 168 0.82 -21.79 24.01
N ASP A 169 1.75 -22.71 24.19
CA ASP A 169 1.60 -24.11 23.83
C ASP A 169 1.42 -24.99 25.07
N LEU A 170 0.67 -26.08 24.91
CA LEU A 170 0.46 -27.06 25.96
C LEU A 170 1.72 -27.90 26.14
N PHE A 171 2.19 -27.98 27.39
CA PHE A 171 3.36 -28.79 27.72
C PHE A 171 3.02 -30.28 27.62
N ILE A 172 3.87 -31.00 26.90
CA ILE A 172 3.78 -32.44 26.68
C ILE A 172 5.13 -33.10 26.95
N TYR A 173 5.09 -34.34 27.42
CA TYR A 173 6.27 -35.15 27.66
C TYR A 173 6.05 -36.58 27.17
N VAL A 174 7.14 -37.32 26.96
CA VAL A 174 7.08 -38.75 26.66
C VAL A 174 7.23 -39.54 27.95
N GLU A 175 6.45 -40.61 28.06
CA GLU A 175 6.57 -41.64 29.08
C GLU A 175 6.87 -42.96 28.39
N ASP A 176 8.01 -43.55 28.75
CA ASP A 176 8.45 -44.87 28.32
C ASP A 176 8.38 -45.84 29.51
N ASP A 177 7.42 -46.75 29.47
CA ASP A 177 7.18 -47.80 30.46
C ASP A 177 7.75 -49.13 29.95
N SER A 178 8.93 -49.48 30.47
CA SER A 178 9.63 -50.72 30.14
C SER A 178 8.96 -51.98 30.71
N VAL A 179 8.16 -51.85 31.77
CA VAL A 179 7.47 -52.98 32.41
C VAL A 179 6.33 -53.46 31.53
N ASN A 180 5.56 -52.52 30.99
CA ASN A 180 4.42 -52.82 30.13
C ASN A 180 4.74 -52.74 28.62
N SER A 181 5.99 -52.42 28.25
CA SER A 181 6.41 -52.20 26.86
C SER A 181 5.54 -51.15 26.13
N MET A 182 5.29 -50.03 26.80
CA MET A 182 4.46 -48.95 26.29
C MET A 182 5.24 -47.64 26.21
N SER A 183 5.05 -46.90 25.13
CA SER A 183 5.55 -45.54 24.97
C SER A 183 4.39 -44.63 24.61
N ARG A 184 4.24 -43.51 25.33
CA ARG A 184 3.10 -42.59 25.18
C ARG A 184 3.54 -41.15 25.26
N THR A 185 2.89 -40.29 24.49
CA THR A 185 2.94 -38.84 24.72
C THR A 185 1.85 -38.47 25.71
N ILE A 186 2.25 -37.82 26.80
CA ILE A 186 1.36 -37.42 27.89
C ILE A 186 1.17 -35.91 27.85
N ARG A 187 -0.10 -35.50 27.95
CA ARG A 187 -0.51 -34.15 28.29
C ARG A 187 -1.13 -34.19 29.67
N ASP A 188 -0.39 -33.73 30.68
CA ASP A 188 -0.89 -33.60 32.05
C ASP A 188 -1.34 -32.15 32.31
N PRO A 189 -2.63 -31.90 32.58
CA PRO A 189 -3.14 -30.55 32.85
C PRO A 189 -2.40 -29.79 33.97
N ALA A 190 -1.80 -30.48 34.93
CA ALA A 190 -1.07 -29.88 36.05
C ALA A 190 0.39 -29.53 35.73
N ILE A 191 0.93 -30.01 34.60
CA ILE A 191 2.30 -29.74 34.16
C ILE A 191 2.23 -28.81 32.96
N ASN A 192 2.58 -27.53 33.12
CA ASN A 192 2.48 -26.53 32.05
C ASN A 192 3.81 -25.83 31.74
N SER A 193 4.87 -26.15 32.48
CA SER A 193 6.21 -25.63 32.27
C SER A 193 7.27 -26.71 32.46
N ARG A 194 8.50 -26.41 32.01
CA ARG A 194 9.66 -27.25 32.29
C ARG A 194 9.93 -27.36 33.79
N ALA A 195 9.66 -26.30 34.56
CA ALA A 195 9.84 -26.31 36.01
C ALA A 195 8.85 -27.28 36.69
N ASP A 196 7.58 -27.27 36.27
CA ASP A 196 6.56 -28.19 36.78
C ASP A 196 6.93 -29.65 36.48
N PHE A 197 7.44 -29.91 35.26
CA PHE A 197 7.86 -31.25 34.85
C PHE A 197 9.05 -31.76 35.67
N GLU A 198 10.04 -30.91 35.93
CA GLU A 198 11.18 -31.27 36.77
C GLU A 198 10.72 -31.56 38.22
N ALA A 199 9.79 -30.77 38.75
CA ALA A 199 9.20 -31.00 40.07
C ALA A 199 8.40 -32.32 40.12
N PHE A 200 7.59 -32.61 39.10
CA PHE A 200 6.89 -33.89 38.93
C PHE A 200 7.89 -35.05 38.88
N ARG A 201 8.94 -34.96 38.06
CA ARG A 201 9.93 -36.04 37.89
C ARG A 201 10.67 -36.36 39.18
N MET A 202 10.92 -35.36 40.04
CA MET A 202 11.53 -35.58 41.36
C MET A 202 10.62 -36.36 42.33
N GLN A 203 9.30 -36.35 42.09
CA GLN A 203 8.31 -37.05 42.90
C GLN A 203 7.83 -38.36 42.26
N ASP A 204 8.23 -38.65 41.01
CA ASP A 204 7.82 -39.86 40.30
C ASP A 204 8.60 -41.08 40.82
N LEU A 205 7.89 -41.96 41.54
CA LEU A 205 8.44 -43.16 42.18
C LEU A 205 8.14 -44.44 41.38
N ARG A 206 7.55 -44.34 40.18
CA ARG A 206 7.18 -45.51 39.38
C ARG A 206 8.44 -46.22 38.87
N GLN A 207 8.56 -47.52 39.14
CA GLN A 207 9.69 -48.31 38.67
C GLN A 207 9.54 -48.72 37.21
N GLY A 208 10.64 -48.69 36.47
CA GLY A 208 10.68 -49.07 35.05
C GLY A 208 10.00 -48.08 34.11
N VAL A 209 9.61 -46.90 34.62
CA VAL A 209 9.07 -45.79 33.84
C VAL A 209 10.14 -44.71 33.73
N THR A 210 10.38 -44.23 32.51
CA THR A 210 11.24 -43.07 32.25
C THR A 210 10.47 -41.98 31.55
N THR A 211 10.70 -40.74 31.93
CA THR A 211 10.00 -39.58 31.35
C THR A 211 10.99 -38.60 30.72
N GLY A 212 10.61 -38.01 29.59
CA GLY A 212 11.46 -37.10 28.82
C GLY A 212 10.67 -35.92 28.25
N VAL A 213 11.31 -34.74 28.22
CA VAL A 213 10.71 -33.55 27.60
C VAL A 213 10.77 -33.69 26.09
N LEU A 214 9.66 -33.40 25.41
CA LEU A 214 9.61 -33.37 23.95
C LEU A 214 10.08 -32.02 23.40
N SER A 215 10.68 -32.03 22.21
CA SER A 215 11.20 -30.82 21.56
C SER A 215 10.14 -30.06 20.76
N TYR A 216 8.92 -30.55 20.67
CA TYR A 216 7.81 -29.87 19.98
C TYR A 216 6.67 -29.64 20.96
N GLY A 217 5.91 -28.57 20.74
CA GLY A 217 4.74 -28.21 21.54
C GLY A 217 3.43 -28.66 20.91
N LEU A 218 2.37 -28.63 21.70
CA LEU A 218 1.00 -28.86 21.25
C LEU A 218 0.22 -27.54 21.28
N LEU A 219 -0.13 -27.02 20.12
CA LEU A 219 -0.96 -25.81 20.01
C LEU A 219 -2.45 -26.16 20.11
N ILE A 220 -3.22 -25.19 20.59
CA ILE A 220 -4.68 -25.30 20.65
C ILE A 220 -5.33 -24.72 19.39
N ARG A 221 -6.61 -25.04 19.17
CA ARG A 221 -7.38 -24.55 18.00
C ARG A 221 -7.32 -23.03 17.86
N GLY A 222 -7.43 -22.30 18.98
CA GLY A 222 -7.37 -20.83 19.01
C GLY A 222 -6.10 -20.27 18.37
N SER A 223 -4.96 -20.95 18.49
CA SER A 223 -3.68 -20.49 17.93
C SER A 223 -3.72 -20.23 16.42
N LEU A 224 -4.51 -21.00 15.67
CA LEU A 224 -4.71 -20.80 14.24
C LEU A 224 -5.44 -19.49 13.94
N GLN A 225 -6.47 -19.18 14.73
CA GLN A 225 -7.27 -17.97 14.59
C GLN A 225 -6.43 -16.74 15.00
N TRP A 226 -5.64 -16.84 16.07
CA TRP A 226 -4.77 -15.76 16.53
C TRP A 226 -3.74 -15.37 15.47
N ILE A 227 -3.03 -16.35 14.89
CA ILE A 227 -2.07 -16.08 13.80
C ILE A 227 -2.77 -15.44 12.61
N LYS A 228 -3.94 -15.95 12.21
CA LYS A 228 -4.69 -15.40 11.07
C LYS A 228 -5.04 -13.93 11.30
N ASP A 229 -5.55 -13.57 12.47
CA ASP A 229 -5.97 -12.21 12.77
C ASP A 229 -4.78 -11.25 12.91
N LEU A 230 -3.72 -11.68 13.60
CA LEU A 230 -2.47 -10.93 13.68
C LEU A 230 -1.84 -10.74 12.30
N THR A 231 -1.79 -11.79 11.46
CA THR A 231 -1.25 -11.69 10.10
C THR A 231 -1.99 -10.66 9.28
N ARG A 232 -3.34 -10.69 9.29
CA ARG A 232 -4.16 -9.69 8.59
C ARG A 232 -3.91 -8.26 9.08
N MET A 233 -3.79 -8.09 10.40
CA MET A 233 -3.56 -6.79 11.02
C MET A 233 -2.17 -6.24 10.68
N PHE A 234 -1.12 -7.04 10.84
CA PHE A 234 0.26 -6.63 10.62
C PHE A 234 0.59 -6.44 9.14
N ASP A 235 0.06 -7.30 8.25
CA ASP A 235 0.21 -7.15 6.80
C ASP A 235 -0.45 -5.87 6.29
N ALA A 236 -1.65 -5.54 6.82
CA ALA A 236 -2.31 -4.27 6.53
C ALA A 236 -1.52 -3.04 7.02
N ALA A 237 -0.58 -3.21 7.95
CA ALA A 237 0.34 -2.17 8.44
C ALA A 237 1.71 -2.18 7.74
N GLY A 238 1.97 -3.15 6.85
CA GLY A 238 3.27 -3.38 6.20
C GLY A 238 4.38 -3.80 7.17
N HIS A 239 4.04 -4.42 8.31
CA HIS A 239 4.99 -4.80 9.36
C HIS A 239 5.10 -6.31 9.48
N PHE A 240 6.32 -6.84 9.46
CA PHE A 240 6.54 -8.27 9.59
C PHE A 240 6.80 -8.66 11.05
N PHE A 241 6.33 -9.86 11.42
CA PHE A 241 6.61 -10.44 12.73
C PHE A 241 7.08 -11.89 12.59
N SER A 242 7.81 -12.36 13.60
CA SER A 242 8.17 -13.79 13.71
C SER A 242 7.18 -14.53 14.59
N ILE A 243 6.94 -15.81 14.30
CA ILE A 243 6.03 -16.67 15.09
C ILE A 243 6.86 -17.70 15.82
N ARG A 244 6.66 -17.80 17.15
CA ARG A 244 7.31 -18.79 18.02
C ARG A 244 6.33 -19.31 19.07
N THR A 245 6.70 -20.39 19.75
CA THR A 245 5.96 -20.92 20.89
C THR A 245 6.63 -20.52 22.20
N ILE A 246 5.85 -20.44 23.28
CA ILE A 246 6.36 -20.10 24.61
C ILE A 246 7.39 -21.12 25.09
N SER A 247 7.23 -22.41 24.78
CA SER A 247 8.23 -23.44 25.06
C SER A 247 9.63 -23.17 24.46
N ARG A 248 9.72 -22.29 23.45
CA ARG A 248 10.97 -21.91 22.77
C ARG A 248 11.47 -20.52 23.14
N PHE A 249 10.80 -19.84 24.07
CA PHE A 249 11.18 -18.51 24.52
C PHE A 249 12.52 -18.53 25.27
N ASN A 250 13.36 -17.52 25.02
CA ASN A 250 14.63 -17.33 25.71
C ASN A 250 14.65 -15.95 26.39
N PRO A 251 14.67 -15.86 27.74
CA PRO A 251 14.62 -14.58 28.46
C PRO A 251 15.62 -13.51 28.00
N LYS A 252 16.79 -13.92 27.49
CA LYS A 252 17.80 -12.98 26.96
C LYS A 252 17.30 -12.12 25.80
N GLU A 253 16.26 -12.54 25.10
CA GLU A 253 15.70 -11.78 23.97
C GLU A 253 14.76 -10.65 24.40
N LEU A 254 14.43 -10.53 25.71
CA LEU A 254 13.50 -9.53 26.25
C LEU A 254 13.88 -8.09 25.95
N GLN A 255 15.16 -7.80 25.70
CA GLN A 255 15.66 -6.45 25.44
C GLN A 255 15.73 -6.12 23.93
N ASP A 256 15.55 -7.11 23.05
CA ASP A 256 15.91 -7.00 21.63
C ASP A 256 14.70 -6.81 20.69
N GLN A 257 13.48 -7.01 21.18
CA GLN A 257 12.29 -7.02 20.33
C GLN A 257 11.01 -6.67 21.10
N ASN A 258 9.97 -6.26 20.38
CA ASN A 258 8.62 -6.19 20.89
C ASN A 258 8.00 -7.59 20.99
N PHE A 259 7.10 -7.77 21.95
CA PHE A 259 6.45 -9.05 22.20
C PHE A 259 4.94 -8.94 22.11
N VAL A 260 4.32 -9.88 21.39
CA VAL A 260 2.88 -10.13 21.44
C VAL A 260 2.69 -11.57 21.88
N VAL A 261 2.30 -11.78 23.13
CA VAL A 261 2.12 -13.09 23.73
C VAL A 261 0.63 -13.41 23.76
N VAL A 262 0.24 -14.58 23.22
CA VAL A 262 -1.15 -15.02 23.17
C VAL A 262 -1.30 -16.45 23.66
N GLY A 263 -2.15 -16.70 24.67
CA GLY A 263 -2.34 -18.05 25.19
C GLY A 263 -3.32 -18.16 26.36
N MET A 264 -3.53 -19.37 26.88
CA MET A 264 -4.18 -19.51 28.18
C MET A 264 -3.18 -19.11 29.26
N ILE A 265 -3.63 -18.58 30.40
CA ILE A 265 -2.71 -18.08 31.45
C ILE A 265 -1.69 -19.16 31.88
N LYS A 266 -2.14 -20.41 32.00
CA LYS A 266 -1.26 -21.55 32.33
C LYS A 266 -0.19 -21.85 31.29
N THR A 267 -0.35 -21.45 30.03
CA THR A 267 0.60 -21.72 28.93
C THR A 267 1.55 -20.57 28.63
N LEU A 268 1.59 -19.52 29.46
CA LEU A 268 2.38 -18.31 29.22
C LEU A 268 3.85 -18.42 29.66
N GLY A 269 4.26 -19.52 30.27
CA GLY A 269 5.63 -19.70 30.75
C GLY A 269 6.00 -18.60 31.77
N LEU A 270 7.15 -17.95 31.59
CA LEU A 270 7.57 -16.84 32.46
C LEU A 270 6.62 -15.64 32.45
N PHE A 271 5.84 -15.42 31.38
CA PHE A 271 4.94 -14.27 31.33
C PHE A 271 3.77 -14.43 32.32
N LYS A 272 3.57 -15.64 32.87
CA LYS A 272 2.68 -15.88 34.01
C LYS A 272 3.11 -15.08 35.25
N ASP A 273 4.40 -14.79 35.41
CA ASP A 273 4.93 -14.03 36.56
C ASP A 273 4.41 -12.58 36.59
N TYR A 274 3.90 -12.06 35.48
CA TYR A 274 3.23 -10.75 35.40
C TYR A 274 2.12 -10.60 36.46
N PHE A 275 1.34 -11.67 36.71
CA PHE A 275 0.27 -11.67 37.72
C PHE A 275 0.76 -11.57 39.17
N THR A 276 2.09 -11.57 39.39
CA THR A 276 2.69 -11.24 40.68
C THR A 276 2.63 -9.73 40.97
N TYR A 277 2.62 -8.91 39.94
CA TYR A 277 2.70 -7.44 40.01
C TYR A 277 1.44 -6.74 39.49
N SER A 278 0.61 -7.44 38.72
CA SER A 278 -0.72 -7.00 38.28
C SER A 278 -1.68 -6.75 39.45
N HIS A 279 -2.75 -5.97 39.21
CA HIS A 279 -3.90 -5.91 40.10
C HIS A 279 -4.64 -7.24 40.19
N PHE A 280 -4.39 -8.18 39.27
CA PHE A 280 -4.95 -9.53 39.31
C PHE A 280 -3.89 -10.55 39.71
N ALA A 281 -4.19 -11.37 40.71
CA ALA A 281 -3.43 -12.57 41.02
C ALA A 281 -4.04 -13.77 40.27
N TYR A 282 -3.20 -14.60 39.67
CA TYR A 282 -3.62 -15.88 39.10
C TYR A 282 -3.60 -16.97 40.17
N ASP A 283 -4.76 -17.56 40.44
CA ASP A 283 -4.92 -18.75 41.27
C ASP A 283 -4.89 -19.99 40.36
N GLU A 284 -3.73 -20.64 40.30
CA GLU A 284 -3.49 -21.80 39.43
C GLU A 284 -4.30 -23.03 39.86
N ALA A 285 -4.54 -23.20 41.16
CA ALA A 285 -5.33 -24.33 41.67
C ALA A 285 -6.83 -24.16 41.36
N GLY A 286 -7.33 -22.92 41.46
CA GLY A 286 -8.71 -22.57 41.16
C GLY A 286 -8.99 -22.24 39.69
N GLU A 287 -7.96 -22.23 38.83
CA GLU A 287 -7.98 -21.66 37.47
C GLU A 287 -8.75 -20.32 37.43
N ALA A 288 -8.35 -19.38 38.30
CA ALA A 288 -9.09 -18.15 38.54
C ALA A 288 -8.20 -16.91 38.52
N LEU A 289 -8.78 -15.76 38.20
CA LEU A 289 -8.18 -14.45 38.46
C LEU A 289 -8.81 -13.83 39.71
N VAL A 290 -7.98 -13.27 40.57
CA VAL A 290 -8.37 -12.70 41.85
C VAL A 290 -7.95 -11.25 41.89
N LEU A 291 -8.90 -10.34 42.02
CA LEU A 291 -8.58 -8.91 42.17
C LEU A 291 -7.89 -8.66 43.52
N ARG A 292 -6.66 -8.14 43.45
CA ARG A 292 -5.90 -7.64 44.60
C ARG A 292 -6.48 -6.29 44.99
N LYS A 293 -6.92 -6.18 46.23
CA LYS A 293 -7.58 -4.96 46.72
C LYS A 293 -6.56 -3.87 47.06
N GLY A 294 -6.91 -2.63 46.72
CA GLY A 294 -6.81 -1.52 47.65
C GLY A 294 -8.05 -1.52 48.56
N GLU A 295 -7.83 -1.59 49.88
CA GLU A 295 -8.76 -1.34 51.01
C GLU A 295 -10.19 -1.94 51.07
N GLU A 296 -10.79 -2.55 50.04
CA GLU A 296 -12.15 -3.11 50.14
C GLU A 296 -12.25 -4.43 50.92
N THR A 297 -13.43 -4.81 51.43
CA THR A 297 -13.63 -5.98 52.32
C THR A 297 -14.05 -7.27 51.58
N LYS A 298 -14.50 -7.25 50.32
CA LYS A 298 -14.86 -8.46 49.54
C LYS A 298 -13.85 -8.86 48.44
N ARG A 299 -13.29 -10.07 48.53
CA ARG A 299 -12.39 -10.65 47.51
C ARG A 299 -13.21 -10.96 46.25
N GLN A 300 -12.89 -10.34 45.11
CA GLN A 300 -13.51 -10.65 43.83
C GLN A 300 -12.69 -11.75 43.12
N VAL A 301 -13.37 -12.79 42.69
CA VAL A 301 -12.78 -13.98 42.04
C VAL A 301 -13.52 -14.22 40.73
N PHE A 302 -12.75 -14.37 39.66
CA PHE A 302 -13.23 -14.59 38.30
C PHE A 302 -12.75 -15.96 37.84
N SER A 303 -13.68 -16.89 37.68
CA SER A 303 -13.42 -18.28 37.26
C SER A 303 -14.37 -18.66 36.15
N PRO A 304 -13.95 -19.44 35.15
CA PRO A 304 -14.85 -19.89 34.09
C PRO A 304 -16.03 -20.69 34.66
N MET A 305 -17.18 -20.58 34.01
CA MET A 305 -18.43 -21.23 34.43
C MET A 305 -19.17 -21.81 33.22
N GLY A 306 -19.99 -22.84 33.45
CA GLY A 306 -20.79 -23.47 32.40
C GLY A 306 -20.08 -24.64 31.72
N ASP A 307 -20.52 -24.96 30.50
CA ASP A 307 -19.99 -26.06 29.69
C ASP A 307 -19.10 -25.50 28.56
N PRO A 308 -17.79 -25.78 28.54
CA PRO A 308 -16.89 -25.33 27.47
C PRO A 308 -17.38 -25.71 26.06
N ASP A 309 -17.99 -26.89 25.93
CA ASP A 309 -18.50 -27.41 24.65
C ASP A 309 -19.98 -27.03 24.42
N GLY A 310 -20.59 -26.33 25.39
CA GLY A 310 -21.92 -25.74 25.35
C GLY A 310 -21.87 -24.25 25.65
N TYR A 311 -22.88 -23.72 26.35
CA TYR A 311 -22.87 -22.34 26.83
C TYR A 311 -21.94 -22.20 28.04
N HIS A 312 -21.04 -21.22 27.96
CA HIS A 312 -20.10 -20.93 29.03
C HIS A 312 -19.79 -19.43 29.14
N THR A 313 -19.27 -19.08 30.31
CA THR A 313 -18.61 -17.80 30.58
C THR A 313 -17.13 -18.07 30.85
N ASP A 314 -16.27 -17.33 30.18
CA ASP A 314 -14.82 -17.32 30.38
C ASP A 314 -14.35 -15.89 30.65
N TYR A 315 -13.10 -15.73 31.06
CA TYR A 315 -12.48 -14.44 31.33
C TYR A 315 -11.23 -14.26 30.48
N GLY A 316 -11.26 -13.20 29.66
CA GLY A 316 -10.12 -12.73 28.88
C GLY A 316 -9.38 -11.62 29.61
N PHE A 317 -8.07 -11.54 29.42
CA PHE A 317 -7.21 -10.56 30.05
C PHE A 317 -6.25 -10.01 29.00
N MET A 318 -6.07 -8.69 29.00
CA MET A 318 -5.09 -8.01 28.16
C MET A 318 -4.23 -7.11 29.03
N ALA A 319 -2.92 -7.14 28.83
CA ALA A 319 -2.02 -6.15 29.39
C ALA A 319 -1.06 -5.63 28.32
N LYS A 320 -0.83 -4.31 28.36
CA LYS A 320 0.23 -3.63 27.60
C LYS A 320 1.15 -2.95 28.60
N PHE A 321 2.42 -3.34 28.61
CA PHE A 321 3.41 -2.83 29.56
C PHE A 321 4.78 -2.66 28.91
N PRO A 322 5.62 -1.74 29.41
CA PRO A 322 6.95 -1.52 28.86
C PRO A 322 7.82 -2.75 29.10
N GLY A 323 8.67 -3.08 28.14
CA GLY A 323 9.78 -4.02 28.29
C GLY A 323 11.02 -3.35 28.90
N PRO A 324 12.09 -4.11 29.15
CA PRO A 324 13.27 -3.62 29.84
C PRO A 324 14.11 -2.60 29.03
N ASN A 325 13.89 -2.48 27.72
CA ASN A 325 14.70 -1.64 26.83
C ASN A 325 13.84 -0.75 25.92
N GLN A 326 12.80 -0.12 26.45
CA GLN A 326 11.84 0.73 25.69
C GLN A 326 11.07 0.00 24.58
N ASN A 327 11.25 -1.32 24.46
CA ASN A 327 10.37 -2.20 23.71
C ASN A 327 9.02 -2.34 24.45
N THR A 328 8.00 -2.87 23.79
CA THR A 328 6.69 -3.09 24.39
C THR A 328 6.35 -4.58 24.44
N VAL A 329 5.69 -4.98 25.52
CA VAL A 329 5.07 -6.29 25.68
C VAL A 329 3.55 -6.15 25.68
N TYR A 330 2.91 -6.94 24.83
CA TYR A 330 1.47 -7.16 24.83
C TYR A 330 1.21 -8.58 25.29
N LEU A 331 0.36 -8.73 26.30
CA LEU A 331 -0.12 -10.01 26.79
C LEU A 331 -1.61 -10.11 26.52
N PHE A 332 -2.01 -11.11 25.74
CA PHE A 332 -3.40 -11.46 25.49
C PHE A 332 -3.63 -12.88 26.00
N CYS A 333 -4.45 -13.03 27.03
CA CYS A 333 -4.65 -14.35 27.61
C CYS A 333 -6.06 -14.56 28.14
N GLY A 334 -6.38 -15.81 28.46
CA GLY A 334 -7.64 -16.17 29.10
C GLY A 334 -7.48 -17.37 30.01
N LEU A 335 -8.50 -17.61 30.82
CA LEU A 335 -8.55 -18.81 31.66
C LEU A 335 -8.81 -20.04 30.79
N TRP A 336 -9.74 -19.96 29.84
CA TRP A 336 -9.86 -20.92 28.72
C TRP A 336 -9.50 -20.30 27.36
N ASP A 337 -9.67 -21.11 26.30
CA ASP A 337 -9.34 -20.75 24.92
C ASP A 337 -10.26 -19.67 24.35
N THR A 338 -11.55 -19.67 24.72
CA THR A 338 -12.53 -18.64 24.32
C THR A 338 -12.11 -17.24 24.81
N GLY A 339 -11.73 -17.12 26.08
CA GLY A 339 -11.30 -15.87 26.71
C GLY A 339 -9.99 -15.36 26.13
N ALA A 340 -9.03 -16.27 25.91
CA ALA A 340 -7.77 -15.93 25.24
C ALA A 340 -8.03 -15.39 23.82
N THR A 341 -8.91 -16.04 23.07
CA THR A 341 -9.24 -15.62 21.70
C THR A 341 -9.98 -14.29 21.67
N GLN A 342 -10.98 -14.10 22.52
CA GLN A 342 -11.71 -12.83 22.60
C GLN A 342 -10.81 -11.68 23.06
N SER A 343 -9.89 -11.93 24.00
CA SER A 343 -8.95 -10.90 24.49
C SER A 343 -8.13 -10.31 23.35
N LEU A 344 -7.66 -11.13 22.42
CA LEU A 344 -6.95 -10.68 21.23
C LEU A 344 -7.88 -10.02 20.21
N LYS A 345 -9.02 -10.66 19.93
CA LYS A 345 -10.03 -10.19 18.96
C LYS A 345 -10.54 -8.79 19.28
N ASN A 346 -10.64 -8.45 20.56
CA ASN A 346 -10.99 -7.10 21.04
C ASN A 346 -10.06 -6.01 20.51
N PHE A 347 -8.82 -6.35 20.12
CA PHE A 347 -7.83 -5.38 19.63
C PHE A 347 -7.38 -5.62 18.19
N THR A 348 -7.66 -6.78 17.59
CA THR A 348 -7.38 -7.05 16.17
C THR A 348 -8.56 -6.68 15.25
N ASP A 349 -9.80 -6.84 15.71
CA ASP A 349 -10.98 -6.36 14.97
C ASP A 349 -11.11 -4.84 15.12
N ALA A 350 -11.32 -4.13 14.00
CA ALA A 350 -11.33 -2.67 14.00
C ALA A 350 -12.53 -2.07 14.76
N SER A 351 -13.71 -2.69 14.65
CA SER A 351 -14.92 -2.19 15.30
C SER A 351 -14.88 -2.45 16.80
N LEU A 352 -14.43 -3.64 17.21
CA LEU A 352 -14.25 -3.96 18.63
C LEU A 352 -13.16 -3.09 19.24
N ARG A 353 -12.01 -2.93 18.58
CA ARG A 353 -10.91 -2.09 19.07
C ARG A 353 -11.38 -0.66 19.33
N GLN A 354 -12.07 -0.04 18.38
CA GLN A 354 -12.57 1.32 18.56
C GLN A 354 -13.56 1.42 19.73
N SER A 355 -14.44 0.43 19.89
CA SER A 355 -15.39 0.37 21.01
C SER A 355 -14.68 0.24 22.36
N ILE A 356 -13.69 -0.66 22.46
CA ILE A 356 -12.94 -0.90 23.69
C ILE A 356 -12.04 0.29 24.03
N GLU A 357 -11.34 0.88 23.06
CA GLU A 357 -10.54 2.09 23.27
C GLU A 357 -11.41 3.27 23.75
N ALA A 358 -12.63 3.41 23.21
CA ALA A 358 -13.57 4.41 23.68
C ALA A 358 -14.05 4.15 25.12
N GLU A 359 -14.35 2.90 25.48
CA GLU A 359 -14.75 2.52 26.84
C GLU A 359 -13.60 2.71 27.85
N ILE A 360 -12.36 2.41 27.46
CA ILE A 360 -11.16 2.69 28.28
C ILE A 360 -11.02 4.20 28.49
N ALA A 361 -11.12 5.00 27.43
CA ALA A 361 -11.03 6.45 27.52
C ALA A 361 -12.18 7.06 28.34
N GLU A 362 -13.38 6.47 28.31
CA GLU A 362 -14.49 6.89 29.16
C GLU A 362 -14.20 6.66 30.65
N GLN A 363 -13.58 5.53 31.00
CA GLN A 363 -13.27 5.18 32.39
C GLN A 363 -12.02 5.88 32.93
N LEU A 364 -11.01 6.13 32.09
CA LEU A 364 -9.71 6.67 32.49
C LEU A 364 -9.43 8.11 31.99
N GLY A 365 -10.34 8.70 31.22
CA GLY A 365 -10.21 10.02 30.60
C GLY A 365 -9.49 10.00 29.24
N GLU A 366 -8.45 9.18 29.12
CA GLU A 366 -7.75 8.86 27.87
C GLU A 366 -7.31 7.39 27.87
N VAL A 367 -6.87 6.88 26.72
CA VAL A 367 -6.23 5.56 26.68
C VAL A 367 -4.78 5.73 27.14
N PRO A 368 -4.40 5.26 28.34
CA PRO A 368 -3.03 5.42 28.82
C PRO A 368 -2.05 4.62 27.95
N PRO A 369 -0.76 4.97 27.95
CA PRO A 369 0.25 4.25 27.17
C PRO A 369 0.37 2.78 27.57
N TYR A 370 0.17 2.50 28.86
CA TYR A 370 0.22 1.16 29.46
C TYR A 370 -0.98 0.95 30.37
N PHE A 371 -1.57 -0.23 30.28
CA PHE A 371 -2.78 -0.60 31.00
C PHE A 371 -2.97 -2.11 31.02
N GLU A 372 -3.86 -2.54 31.91
CA GLU A 372 -4.40 -3.89 31.91
C GLU A 372 -5.93 -3.86 31.94
N VAL A 373 -6.56 -4.85 31.30
CA VAL A 373 -8.00 -4.96 31.13
C VAL A 373 -8.43 -6.39 31.41
N LEU A 374 -9.52 -6.54 32.17
CA LEU A 374 -10.23 -7.79 32.34
C LEU A 374 -11.55 -7.75 31.57
N PHE A 375 -11.81 -8.80 30.80
CA PHE A 375 -13.04 -9.01 30.05
C PHE A 375 -13.78 -10.23 30.55
N GLU A 376 -15.10 -10.13 30.64
CA GLU A 376 -16.01 -11.28 30.70
C GLU A 376 -16.41 -11.65 29.27
N VAL A 377 -16.35 -12.93 28.95
CA VAL A 377 -16.58 -13.45 27.60
C VAL A 377 -17.64 -14.54 27.68
N SER A 378 -18.74 -14.34 26.96
CA SER A 378 -19.73 -15.41 26.78
C SER A 378 -19.43 -16.18 25.51
N GLY A 379 -19.58 -17.51 25.56
CA GLY A 379 -19.29 -18.37 24.42
C GLY A 379 -20.25 -19.54 24.29
N ILE A 380 -20.25 -20.13 23.10
CA ILE A 380 -20.91 -21.40 22.80
C ILE A 380 -19.97 -22.27 21.96
N ASP A 381 -19.83 -23.55 22.29
CA ASP A 381 -18.99 -24.50 21.54
C ASP A 381 -17.59 -23.92 21.25
N ARG A 382 -16.95 -23.43 22.33
CA ARG A 382 -15.63 -22.76 22.33
C ARG A 382 -15.49 -21.60 21.33
N THR A 383 -16.59 -20.96 20.98
CA THR A 383 -16.65 -19.80 20.08
C THR A 383 -17.20 -18.60 20.84
N GLU A 384 -16.61 -17.43 20.64
CA GLU A 384 -16.99 -16.22 21.37
C GLU A 384 -18.30 -15.65 20.82
N LEU A 385 -19.25 -15.34 21.70
CA LEU A 385 -20.54 -14.71 21.39
C LEU A 385 -20.57 -13.22 21.74
N SER A 386 -20.05 -12.87 22.92
CA SER A 386 -19.98 -11.47 23.36
C SER A 386 -18.80 -11.23 24.30
N THR A 387 -18.43 -9.96 24.43
CA THR A 387 -17.38 -9.47 25.32
C THR A 387 -17.93 -8.33 26.15
N LYS A 388 -17.48 -8.21 27.40
CA LYS A 388 -17.79 -7.10 28.29
C LYS A 388 -16.54 -6.73 29.07
N LEU A 389 -16.16 -5.45 29.04
CA LEU A 389 -15.07 -4.94 29.88
C LEU A 389 -15.57 -4.87 31.34
N ILE A 390 -14.80 -5.49 32.25
CA ILE A 390 -15.15 -5.56 33.68
C ILE A 390 -14.29 -4.61 34.50
N HIS A 391 -12.99 -4.59 34.22
CA HIS A 391 -12.03 -3.72 34.89
C HIS A 391 -10.99 -3.22 33.89
N VAL A 392 -10.54 -1.98 34.09
CA VAL A 392 -9.37 -1.41 33.45
C VAL A 392 -8.54 -0.68 34.50
N PHE A 393 -7.22 -0.89 34.47
CA PHE A 393 -6.27 -0.20 35.34
C PHE A 393 -5.14 0.41 34.51
N PRO A 394 -4.76 1.68 34.73
CA PRO A 394 -3.55 2.23 34.15
C PRO A 394 -2.32 1.61 34.82
N LEU A 395 -1.22 1.53 34.08
CA LEU A 395 0.08 1.08 34.61
C LEU A 395 1.09 2.23 34.52
N GLU A 396 1.87 2.44 35.59
CA GLU A 396 2.88 3.49 35.67
C GLU A 396 4.25 3.03 35.10
N GLU A 397 5.03 3.98 34.60
CA GLU A 397 6.44 3.77 34.23
C GLU A 397 7.40 4.15 35.37
N PRO A 398 8.52 3.42 35.57
CA PRO A 398 8.84 2.15 34.91
C PRO A 398 7.96 1.03 35.44
N ALA A 399 7.65 0.02 34.61
CA ALA A 399 6.87 -1.11 35.09
C ALA A 399 7.57 -1.77 36.27
N THR A 400 6.89 -1.77 37.42
CA THR A 400 7.31 -2.44 38.66
C THR A 400 7.66 -3.92 38.45
N PHE A 401 7.12 -4.53 37.39
CA PHE A 401 7.46 -5.89 36.96
C PHE A 401 8.96 -6.13 36.72
N TRP A 402 9.71 -5.16 36.19
CA TRP A 402 11.14 -5.31 35.91
C TRP A 402 12.04 -4.94 37.07
N VAL A 403 11.50 -4.34 38.13
CA VAL A 403 12.26 -3.77 39.23
C VAL A 403 11.97 -4.60 40.48
N ASP A 404 12.99 -5.19 41.10
CA ASP A 404 12.81 -5.84 42.40
C ASP A 404 12.32 -4.80 43.43
N PRO A 405 11.54 -5.14 44.47
CA PRO A 405 11.23 -4.24 45.59
C PRO A 405 12.41 -3.46 46.21
N GLY A 406 13.67 -3.84 45.92
CA GLY A 406 14.89 -3.10 46.26
C GLY A 406 15.36 -2.02 45.26
N GLY A 407 14.70 -1.83 44.12
CA GLY A 407 14.98 -0.76 43.15
C GLY A 407 15.98 -1.10 42.03
N ASP A 408 16.56 -2.30 42.01
CA ASP A 408 17.42 -2.74 40.91
C ASP A 408 16.59 -3.38 39.78
N ILE A 409 16.84 -2.92 38.55
CA ILE A 409 16.27 -3.52 37.33
C ILE A 409 16.83 -4.93 37.20
N GLN A 410 15.95 -5.92 37.13
CA GLN A 410 16.34 -7.31 36.95
C GLN A 410 17.01 -7.50 35.59
N ASN A 411 18.31 -7.80 35.60
CA ASN A 411 19.00 -8.47 34.48
C ASN A 411 18.62 -9.96 34.46
N ARG A 412 17.34 -10.29 34.25
CA ARG A 412 16.87 -11.69 34.15
C ARG A 412 16.98 -12.25 32.73
#